data_AF-A0A382LYC4-F1
#
_entry.id   AF-A0A382LYC4-F1
#
_cell.length_a   1.000
_cell.length_b   1.000
_cell.length_c   1.000
_cell.angle_alpha   90.00
_cell.angle_beta   90.00
_cell.angle_gamma   90.00
#
_symmetry.space_group_name_H-M   'P 1'
#
loop_
_entity.id
_entity.type
_entity.pdbx_description
1 polymer ?
#
loop_
_entity_poly.entity_id
_entity_poly.type
_entity_poly.pdbx_seq_one_letter_code
_entity_poly.pdbx_strand_id
1 'polypeptide(L)'
;MAALQYVDVPGYNAIIFRRTYADLALPGAIMDRFTSWISDSDDIKWNGSMYVATFPSGARIAFGYLNNSQDYLRYKGAEFQFIGMDEVTEIREHDYRYLFSRLRRPATGPVSQVPLRMRCASNPA
;
A
#
# COMPACT_ATOMS: atom_id res chain seq x y z
N MET A 1 -6.27 -3.54 -9.90
CA MET A 1 -5.21 -3.11 -8.96
C MET A 1 -4.64 -4.31 -8.22
N ALA A 2 -3.32 -4.57 -8.31
CA ALA A 2 -2.69 -5.80 -7.81
C ALA A 2 -2.73 -5.99 -6.28
N ALA A 3 -2.85 -4.89 -5.53
CA ALA A 3 -2.97 -4.91 -4.06
C ALA A 3 -4.22 -5.66 -3.59
N LEU A 4 -5.32 -5.67 -4.37
CA LEU A 4 -6.59 -6.29 -4.03
C LEU A 4 -6.57 -7.83 -4.09
N GLN A 5 -5.55 -8.46 -4.68
CA GLN A 5 -5.57 -9.91 -5.01
C GLN A 5 -5.70 -10.87 -3.81
N TYR A 6 -5.41 -10.41 -2.59
CA TYR A 6 -5.43 -11.26 -1.38
C TYR A 6 -6.20 -10.60 -0.22
N VAL A 7 -7.14 -9.69 -0.53
CA VAL A 7 -7.93 -9.00 0.51
C VAL A 7 -8.95 -9.90 1.20
N ASP A 8 -9.17 -11.10 0.69
CA ASP A 8 -9.93 -12.18 1.32
C ASP A 8 -9.11 -12.92 2.40
N VAL A 9 -7.78 -12.81 2.39
CA VAL A 9 -6.90 -13.50 3.35
C VAL A 9 -6.79 -12.71 4.66
N PRO A 10 -7.22 -13.26 5.81
CA PRO A 10 -7.12 -12.58 7.10
C PRO A 10 -5.68 -12.21 7.45
N GLY A 11 -5.47 -10.97 7.88
CA GLY A 11 -4.16 -10.45 8.25
C GLY A 11 -3.28 -9.99 7.09
N TYR A 12 -3.74 -10.09 5.84
CA TYR A 12 -3.03 -9.52 4.69
C TYR A 12 -2.91 -7.99 4.83
N ASN A 13 -1.70 -7.47 4.66
CA ASN A 13 -1.42 -6.05 4.76
C ASN A 13 -0.67 -5.56 3.52
N ALA A 14 -1.25 -4.57 2.85
CA ALA A 14 -0.71 -3.97 1.65
C ALA A 14 -0.57 -2.45 1.81
N ILE A 15 0.42 -1.87 1.15
CA ILE A 15 0.60 -0.42 1.09
C ILE A 15 0.95 0.05 -0.31
N ILE A 16 0.44 1.22 -0.69
CA ILE A 16 0.73 1.89 -1.95
C ILE A 16 1.33 3.26 -1.65
N PHE A 17 2.46 3.58 -2.29
CA PHE A 17 3.20 4.83 -2.08
C PHE A 17 3.15 5.75 -3.30
N ARG A 18 3.08 7.05 -3.01
CA ARG A 18 3.42 8.16 -3.90
C ARG A 18 4.56 9.00 -3.31
N ARG A 19 5.10 9.93 -4.08
CA ARG A 19 6.10 10.88 -3.58
C ARG A 19 5.52 11.79 -2.51
N THR A 20 4.47 12.54 -2.82
CA THR A 20 3.81 13.44 -1.86
C THR A 20 2.38 13.00 -1.55
N TYR A 21 1.82 13.54 -0.46
CA TYR A 21 0.41 13.39 -0.15
C TYR A 21 -0.50 14.05 -1.20
N ALA A 22 -0.09 15.20 -1.75
CA ALA A 22 -0.87 15.87 -2.79
C ALA A 22 -1.05 14.93 -4.00
N ASP A 23 0.04 14.32 -4.47
CA ASP A 23 0.02 13.38 -5.60
C ASP A 23 -0.80 12.12 -5.36
N LEU A 24 -1.03 11.79 -4.09
CA LEU A 24 -1.85 10.67 -3.65
C LEU A 24 -3.34 11.02 -3.66
N ALA A 25 -3.69 12.25 -3.28
CA ALA A 25 -5.05 12.72 -3.01
C ALA A 25 -5.68 13.53 -4.14
N LEU A 26 -4.93 13.86 -5.20
CA LEU A 26 -5.49 14.55 -6.37
C LEU A 26 -6.68 13.77 -6.98
N PRO A 27 -7.70 14.45 -7.52
CA PRO A 27 -8.77 13.81 -8.28
C PRO A 27 -8.19 12.93 -9.40
N GLY A 28 -8.66 11.70 -9.51
CA GLY A 28 -8.15 10.70 -10.47
C GLY A 28 -6.80 10.09 -10.10
N ALA A 29 -6.17 10.47 -8.98
CA ALA A 29 -5.01 9.76 -8.45
C ALA A 29 -5.39 8.35 -7.96
N ILE A 30 -4.38 7.57 -7.57
CA ILE A 30 -4.56 6.17 -7.21
C ILE A 30 -5.47 5.98 -5.98
N MET A 31 -5.42 6.89 -5.01
CA MET A 31 -6.26 6.82 -3.81
C MET A 31 -7.71 7.15 -4.12
N ASP A 32 -7.95 8.23 -4.87
CA ASP A 32 -9.30 8.64 -5.28
C ASP A 32 -10.00 7.55 -6.12
N ARG A 33 -9.26 6.98 -7.10
CA ARG A 33 -9.73 5.82 -7.87
C ARG A 33 -10.05 4.63 -6.98
N PHE A 34 -9.17 4.31 -6.03
CA PHE A 34 -9.41 3.22 -5.10
C PHE A 34 -10.66 3.45 -4.23
N THR A 35 -10.82 4.66 -3.66
CA THR A 35 -11.98 4.99 -2.84
C THR A 35 -13.29 4.91 -3.63
N SER A 36 -13.28 5.30 -4.91
CA SER A 36 -14.44 5.15 -5.80
C SER A 36 -14.80 3.69 -6.09
N TRP A 37 -13.85 2.76 -6.05
CA TRP A 37 -14.13 1.34 -6.29
C TRP A 37 -14.68 0.63 -5.07
N ILE A 38 -14.27 1.06 -3.87
CA ILE A 38 -14.74 0.47 -2.62
C ILE A 38 -16.00 1.15 -2.08
N SER A 39 -16.40 2.30 -2.62
CA SER A 39 -17.59 3.03 -2.15
C SER A 39 -18.90 2.27 -2.34
N ASP A 40 -18.94 1.34 -3.31
CA ASP A 40 -20.12 0.53 -3.60
C ASP A 40 -20.27 -0.66 -2.65
N SER A 41 -19.33 -0.86 -1.73
CA SER A 41 -19.29 -2.00 -0.81
C SER A 41 -19.43 -1.54 0.64
N ASP A 42 -20.61 -1.79 1.23
CA ASP A 42 -20.92 -1.42 2.62
C ASP A 42 -20.00 -2.10 3.66
N ASP A 43 -19.45 -3.26 3.34
CA ASP A 43 -18.60 -4.01 4.28
C ASP A 43 -17.14 -3.53 4.34
N ILE A 44 -16.70 -2.68 3.40
CA ILE A 44 -15.33 -2.15 3.36
C ILE A 44 -15.28 -0.83 4.14
N LYS A 45 -14.45 -0.79 5.18
CA LYS A 45 -14.32 0.39 6.05
C LYS A 45 -13.14 1.25 5.61
N TRP A 46 -13.43 2.41 5.02
CA TRP A 46 -12.44 3.43 4.73
C TRP A 46 -12.20 4.36 5.92
N ASN A 47 -10.94 4.53 6.32
CA ASN A 47 -10.51 5.53 7.28
C ASN A 47 -9.73 6.63 6.55
N GLY A 48 -10.40 7.76 6.30
CA GLY A 48 -9.82 8.90 5.58
C GLY A 48 -8.69 9.62 6.33
N SER A 49 -8.62 9.52 7.65
CA SER A 49 -7.54 10.16 8.43
C SER A 49 -6.25 9.36 8.38
N MET A 50 -6.35 8.02 8.30
CA MET A 50 -5.21 7.11 8.22
C MET A 50 -4.90 6.65 6.79
N TYR A 51 -5.81 6.92 5.84
CA TYR A 51 -5.78 6.44 4.46
C TYR A 51 -5.69 4.91 4.37
N VAL A 52 -6.54 4.24 5.15
CA VAL A 52 -6.58 2.77 5.24
C VAL A 52 -7.99 2.26 4.94
N ALA A 53 -8.09 1.31 4.02
CA ALA A 53 -9.27 0.46 3.87
C ALA A 53 -9.08 -0.84 4.65
N THR A 54 -10.11 -1.22 5.41
CA THR A 54 -10.20 -2.51 6.10
C THR A 54 -11.29 -3.35 5.45
N PHE A 55 -10.93 -4.55 5.02
CA PHE A 55 -11.83 -5.50 4.34
C PHE A 55 -12.51 -6.44 5.35
N PRO A 56 -13.60 -7.13 4.96
CA PRO A 56 -14.35 -8.01 5.87
C PRO A 56 -13.51 -9.14 6.49
N SER A 57 -12.50 -9.62 5.76
CA SER A 57 -11.51 -10.61 6.24
C SER A 57 -10.58 -10.08 7.35
N GLY A 58 -10.55 -8.76 7.56
CA GLY A 58 -9.55 -8.06 8.38
C GLY A 58 -8.30 -7.64 7.61
N ALA A 59 -8.21 -7.94 6.31
CA ALA A 59 -7.13 -7.44 5.46
C ALA A 59 -7.13 -5.91 5.35
N ARG A 60 -5.96 -5.32 5.09
CA ARG A 60 -5.78 -3.87 5.03
C ARG A 60 -5.05 -3.44 3.75
N ILE A 61 -5.54 -2.36 3.14
CA ILE A 61 -4.82 -1.61 2.10
C ILE A 61 -4.63 -0.19 2.63
N ALA A 62 -3.37 0.20 2.79
CA ALA A 62 -2.97 1.54 3.21
C ALA A 62 -2.41 2.35 2.03
N PHE A 63 -2.53 3.66 2.13
CA PHE A 63 -1.85 4.60 1.25
C PHE A 63 -0.87 5.45 2.03
N GLY A 64 0.33 5.61 1.49
CA GLY A 64 1.43 6.33 2.12
C GLY A 64 2.16 7.25 1.15
N TYR A 65 3.03 8.08 1.70
CA TYR A 65 3.88 8.98 0.92
C TYR A 65 5.30 9.03 1.49
N LEU A 66 6.27 9.40 0.65
CA LEU A 66 7.72 9.43 0.94
C LEU A 66 8.30 10.80 0.52
N ASN A 67 7.79 11.87 1.12
CA ASN A 67 8.12 13.23 0.72
C ASN A 67 9.51 13.63 1.20
N ASN A 68 9.79 13.39 2.48
CA ASN A 68 11.05 13.70 3.14
C ASN A 68 11.96 12.48 3.22
N SER A 69 13.27 12.73 3.35
CA SER A 69 14.29 11.69 3.42
C SER A 69 14.17 10.74 4.63
N GLN A 70 13.34 11.06 5.62
CA GLN A 70 13.14 10.23 6.81
C GLN A 70 11.76 9.57 6.87
N ASP A 71 10.88 9.82 5.89
CA ASP A 71 9.51 9.29 5.92
C ASP A 71 9.49 7.76 5.89
N TYR A 72 10.50 7.12 5.30
CA TYR A 72 10.66 5.66 5.29
C TYR A 72 10.76 5.07 6.72
N LEU A 73 11.28 5.83 7.69
CA LEU A 73 11.45 5.39 9.08
C LEU A 73 10.13 5.20 9.80
N ARG A 74 9.05 5.87 9.36
CA ARG A 74 7.69 5.66 9.89
C ARG A 74 7.24 4.20 9.76
N TYR A 75 7.80 3.47 8.80
CA TYR A 75 7.45 2.09 8.51
C TYR A 75 8.42 1.08 9.12
N LYS A 76 9.36 1.50 9.99
CA LYS A 76 10.39 0.62 10.59
C LYS A 76 9.81 -0.64 11.24
N GLY A 77 8.67 -0.52 11.91
CA GLY A 77 7.97 -1.65 12.54
C GLY A 77 6.97 -2.37 11.64
N ALA A 78 6.72 -1.87 10.43
CA ALA A 78 5.63 -2.35 9.59
C ALA A 78 5.97 -3.68 8.87
N GLU A 79 4.94 -4.44 8.58
CA GLU A 79 4.99 -5.70 7.83
C GLU A 79 3.94 -5.67 6.73
N PHE A 80 4.39 -5.91 5.50
CA PHE A 80 3.52 -5.91 4.33
C PHE A 80 3.78 -7.17 3.50
N GLN A 81 2.74 -7.70 2.88
CA GLN A 81 2.86 -8.72 1.84
C GLN A 81 2.84 -8.11 0.44
N PHE A 82 2.37 -6.86 0.32
CA PHE A 82 2.40 -6.10 -0.92
C PHE A 82 2.85 -4.66 -0.67
N ILE A 83 3.81 -4.21 -1.47
CA ILE A 83 4.22 -2.81 -1.54
C ILE A 83 4.12 -2.37 -3.00
N GLY A 84 3.29 -1.36 -3.25
CA GLY A 84 3.13 -0.70 -4.55
C GLY A 84 3.80 0.67 -4.55
N MET A 85 4.44 1.02 -5.66
CA MET A 85 5.02 2.34 -5.92
C MET A 85 4.38 2.91 -7.18
N ASP A 86 3.79 4.09 -7.08
CA ASP A 86 3.21 4.78 -8.22
C ASP A 86 4.05 6.04 -8.55
N GLU A 87 4.40 6.21 -9.82
CA GLU A 87 5.53 7.03 -10.33
C GLU A 87 6.83 6.78 -9.56
N VAL A 88 7.36 5.55 -9.69
CA VAL A 88 8.59 5.13 -8.99
C VAL A 88 9.80 6.01 -9.33
N THR A 89 9.82 6.66 -10.50
CA THR A 89 10.87 7.60 -10.90
C THR A 89 11.00 8.80 -9.96
N GLU A 90 9.92 9.18 -9.26
CA GLU A 90 9.93 10.29 -8.29
C GLU A 90 10.37 9.84 -6.87
N ILE A 91 10.42 8.53 -6.62
CA ILE A 91 10.78 7.97 -5.32
C ILE A 91 12.30 7.88 -5.20
N ARG A 92 12.84 8.26 -4.02
CA ARG A 92 14.27 8.10 -3.76
C ARG A 92 14.61 6.61 -3.76
N GLU A 93 15.65 6.24 -4.50
CA GLU A 93 16.13 4.87 -4.61
C GLU A 93 16.43 4.24 -3.24
N HIS A 94 16.97 5.02 -2.30
CA HIS A 94 17.21 4.61 -0.92
C HIS A 94 15.91 4.17 -0.22
N ASP A 95 14.85 4.97 -0.31
CA ASP A 95 13.57 4.71 0.35
C ASP A 95 12.88 3.48 -0.27
N TYR A 96 12.94 3.38 -1.60
CA TYR A 96 12.46 2.22 -2.35
C TYR A 96 13.15 0.92 -1.90
N ARG A 97 14.49 0.92 -1.83
CA ARG A 97 15.27 -0.23 -1.37
C ARG A 97 15.02 -0.56 0.08
N TYR A 98 14.94 0.44 0.96
CA TYR A 98 14.65 0.23 2.38
C TYR A 98 13.35 -0.55 2.59
N LEU A 99 12.31 -0.23 1.81
CA LEU A 99 10.99 -0.83 1.97
C LEU A 99 10.92 -2.30 1.59
N PHE A 100 11.87 -2.85 0.81
CA PHE A 100 11.98 -4.30 0.63
C PHE A 100 12.15 -5.04 1.95
N SER A 101 12.83 -4.44 2.93
CA SER A 101 12.98 -5.06 4.25
C SER A 101 11.67 -5.17 5.03
N ARG A 102 10.61 -4.47 4.59
CA ARG A 102 9.26 -4.53 5.18
C ARG A 102 8.36 -5.56 4.50
N LEU A 103 8.78 -6.12 3.36
CA LEU A 103 8.13 -7.26 2.74
C LEU A 103 8.40 -8.51 3.57
N ARG A 104 7.43 -8.89 4.40
CA ARG A 104 7.56 -9.95 5.39
C ARG A 104 6.26 -10.73 5.49
N ARG A 105 6.35 -12.01 5.83
CA ARG A 105 5.20 -12.86 6.16
C ARG A 105 5.56 -13.80 7.31
N PRO A 106 4.60 -14.16 8.15
CA PRO A 106 4.82 -15.16 9.19
C PRO A 106 5.08 -16.54 8.58
N ALA A 107 5.71 -17.43 9.35
CA ALA A 107 5.95 -18.80 8.96
C ALA A 107 4.67 -19.66 8.93
N THR A 108 3.64 -19.24 9.69
CA THR A 108 2.38 -19.98 9.85
C THR A 108 1.18 -19.05 9.69
N GLY A 109 -0.02 -19.63 9.60
CA GLY A 109 -1.28 -18.91 9.45
C GLY A 109 -1.63 -18.56 8.00
N PRO A 110 -2.82 -17.98 7.76
CA PRO A 110 -3.34 -17.74 6.41
C PRO A 110 -2.40 -16.92 5.52
N VAL A 111 -1.76 -15.89 6.09
CA VAL A 111 -0.85 -14.98 5.38
C VAL A 111 0.46 -15.65 4.94
N SER A 112 0.86 -16.77 5.56
CA SER A 112 2.10 -17.47 5.21
C SER A 112 2.14 -17.96 3.76
N GLN A 113 0.96 -18.18 3.16
CA GLN A 113 0.82 -18.62 1.77
C GLN A 113 0.76 -17.46 0.77
N VAL A 114 0.59 -16.22 1.24
CA VAL A 114 0.53 -15.05 0.37
C VAL A 114 1.94 -14.73 -0.15
N PRO A 115 2.15 -14.56 -1.47
CA PRO A 115 3.44 -14.17 -2.01
C PRO A 115 3.79 -12.73 -1.63
N LEU A 116 5.06 -12.50 -1.29
CA LEU A 116 5.61 -11.17 -1.08
C LEU A 116 5.80 -10.48 -2.44
N ARG A 117 5.28 -9.27 -2.58
CA ARG A 117 5.24 -8.57 -3.88
C ARG A 117 5.64 -7.11 -3.73
N MET A 118 6.73 -6.73 -4.40
CA MET A 118 7.04 -5.34 -4.74
C MET A 118 6.54 -5.08 -6.17
N ARG A 119 5.77 -4.02 -6.39
CA ARG A 119 5.35 -3.60 -7.73
C ARG A 119 5.57 -2.10 -7.90
N CYS A 120 5.97 -1.69 -9.09
CA CYS A 120 6.09 -0.29 -9.45
C CYS A 120 5.36 0.00 -10.76
N ALA A 121 4.87 1.23 -10.88
CA ALA A 121 4.41 1.84 -12.10
C ALA A 121 5.11 3.20 -12.27
N SER A 122 5.38 3.58 -13.51
CA SER A 122 5.86 4.92 -13.86
C SER A 122 5.57 5.20 -15.31
N ASN A 123 5.47 6.49 -15.64
CA ASN A 123 5.60 6.95 -17.00
C ASN A 123 7.09 7.05 -17.41
N PRO A 124 7.41 6.90 -18.70
CA PRO A 124 8.74 7.23 -19.21
C PRO A 124 9.07 8.69 -18.88
N ALA A 125 10.25 8.91 -18.32
CA ALA A 125 10.82 10.24 -18.10
C ALA A 125 11.47 10.77 -19.37
#